data_AF-A0A1Y2ENF4-F1
#
_entry.id   AF-A0A1Y2ENF4-F1
#
_cell.length_a   1.000
_cell.length_b   1.000
_cell.length_c   1.000
_cell.angle_alpha   90.00
_cell.angle_beta   90.00
_cell.angle_gamma   90.00
#
_symmetry.space_group_name_H-M   'P 1'
#
loop_
_entity.id
_entity.type
_entity.pdbx_description
1 polymer ?
#
loop_
_entity_poly.entity_id
_entity_poly.type
_entity_poly.pdbx_seq_one_letter_code
_entity_poly.pdbx_strand_id
1 'polypeptide(L)'
;FVKDIEINDLRNRYVLTKGATQTQIFTDTGANVITKGVWYPDKSMHTEKDPPLYLHITADSAEKLENGIKAVQALIDQELGPLIDQRRFQNRDEPRERVSPSPFSSHQPSRRAKWPEEKVFIKIDPLRNFNVRAKVVGPGGLFVKYIQQETQTRVQIKGIGSGFVETDTGREGEDPMHIHVT
;
A
#
# COMPACT_ATOMS: atom_id res chain seq x y z
N PHE A 1 17.07 -12.59 25.58
CA PHE A 1 17.84 -12.72 24.32
C PHE A 1 17.26 -11.78 23.27
N VAL A 2 18.08 -11.21 22.38
CA VAL A 2 17.67 -10.20 21.39
C VAL A 2 18.33 -10.42 20.03
N LYS A 3 17.59 -10.12 18.95
CA LYS A 3 18.12 -9.99 17.59
C LYS A 3 17.37 -8.91 16.83
N ASP A 4 18.12 -8.08 16.10
CA ASP A 4 17.57 -7.11 15.16
C ASP A 4 17.76 -7.60 13.72
N ILE A 5 16.73 -7.43 12.89
CA ILE A 5 16.72 -7.79 11.45
C ILE A 5 16.24 -6.59 10.65
N GLU A 6 17.10 -6.01 9.83
CA GLU A 6 16.73 -4.91 8.93
C GLU A 6 15.78 -5.40 7.84
N ILE A 7 14.71 -4.64 7.56
CA ILE A 7 13.68 -4.99 6.56
C ILE A 7 13.39 -3.85 5.56
N ASN A 8 14.20 -2.79 5.54
CA ASN A 8 13.92 -1.57 4.77
C ASN A 8 13.70 -1.83 3.26
N ASP A 9 14.51 -2.72 2.69
CA ASP A 9 14.51 -3.04 1.26
C ASP A 9 13.62 -4.21 0.89
N LEU A 10 13.01 -4.87 1.87
CA LEU A 10 12.24 -6.05 1.58
C LEU A 10 10.93 -5.67 0.88
N ARG A 11 10.65 -6.36 -0.22
CA ARG A 11 9.40 -6.18 -0.98
C ARG A 11 8.18 -6.56 -0.14
N ASN A 12 8.29 -7.65 0.61
CA ASN A 12 7.27 -8.18 1.51
C ASN A 12 7.28 -7.55 2.92
N ARG A 13 7.99 -6.43 3.14
CA ARG A 13 8.02 -5.74 4.45
C ARG A 13 6.63 -5.44 5.01
N TYR A 14 5.66 -5.16 4.14
CA TYR A 14 4.27 -4.88 4.53
C TYR A 14 3.56 -6.09 5.16
N VAL A 15 4.08 -7.30 5.00
CA VAL A 15 3.58 -8.50 5.68
C VAL A 15 4.21 -8.58 7.07
N LEU A 16 5.53 -8.40 7.15
CA LEU A 16 6.32 -8.47 8.38
C LEU A 16 5.93 -7.42 9.44
N THR A 17 5.46 -6.25 8.99
CA THR A 17 5.04 -5.16 9.88
C THR A 17 3.58 -5.24 10.33
N LYS A 18 2.80 -6.24 9.87
CA LYS A 18 1.42 -6.42 10.32
C LYS A 18 1.39 -6.94 11.74
N GLY A 19 0.58 -6.30 12.58
CA GLY A 19 0.35 -6.76 13.96
C GLY A 19 -0.12 -8.22 14.02
N ALA A 20 -1.02 -8.63 13.12
CA ALA A 20 -1.49 -10.02 13.06
C ALA A 20 -0.35 -11.02 12.79
N THR A 21 0.56 -10.69 11.87
CA THR A 21 1.73 -11.53 11.58
C THR A 21 2.66 -11.61 12.78
N GLN A 22 2.91 -10.50 13.47
CA GLN A 22 3.74 -10.47 14.68
C GLN A 22 3.12 -11.25 15.84
N THR A 23 1.80 -11.14 16.02
CA THR A 23 1.06 -11.95 17.01
C THR A 23 1.17 -13.44 16.69
N GLN A 24 1.04 -13.83 15.42
CA GLN A 24 1.17 -15.23 15.02
C GLN A 24 2.56 -15.78 15.33
N ILE A 25 3.63 -15.05 14.98
CA ILE A 25 5.00 -15.46 15.30
C ILE A 25 5.20 -15.62 16.81
N PHE A 26 4.66 -14.69 17.61
CA PHE A 26 4.69 -14.80 19.07
C PHE A 26 3.96 -16.04 19.57
N THR A 27 2.77 -16.33 19.06
CA THR A 27 2.01 -17.53 19.45
C THR A 27 2.74 -18.82 19.10
N ASP A 28 3.40 -18.89 17.94
CA ASP A 28 4.03 -20.12 17.45
C ASP A 28 5.42 -20.35 18.07
N THR A 29 6.17 -19.28 18.35
CA THR A 29 7.59 -19.37 18.76
C THR A 29 7.84 -18.90 20.19
N GLY A 30 6.91 -18.15 20.77
CA GLY A 30 7.09 -17.43 22.04
C GLY A 30 8.08 -16.27 21.97
N ALA A 31 8.58 -15.90 20.79
CA ALA A 31 9.42 -14.72 20.57
C ALA A 31 8.56 -13.51 20.20
N ASN A 32 8.79 -12.39 20.89
CA ASN A 32 8.09 -11.15 20.61
C ASN A 32 8.79 -10.41 19.46
N VAL A 33 8.01 -9.98 18.47
CA VAL A 33 8.52 -9.27 17.28
C VAL A 33 7.87 -7.89 17.23
N ILE A 34 8.69 -6.84 17.21
CA ILE A 34 8.23 -5.44 17.16
C ILE A 34 8.89 -4.73 15.99
N THR A 35 8.15 -3.95 15.21
CA THR A 35 8.71 -3.06 14.20
C THR A 35 9.28 -1.79 14.83
N LYS A 36 10.53 -1.44 14.48
CA LYS A 36 11.22 -0.23 14.92
C LYS A 36 11.95 0.44 13.74
N GLY A 37 12.44 1.65 13.97
CA GLY A 37 13.14 2.45 12.96
C GLY A 37 12.20 3.15 11.98
N VAL A 38 12.80 3.82 11.00
CA VAL A 38 12.11 4.62 9.98
C VAL A 38 12.39 4.03 8.61
N TRP A 39 11.36 3.96 7.77
CA TRP A 39 11.57 3.57 6.38
C TRP A 39 12.21 4.70 5.59
N TYR A 40 13.30 4.39 4.90
CA TYR A 40 14.00 5.34 4.04
C TYR A 40 13.97 4.88 2.57
N PRO A 41 13.60 5.77 1.64
CA PRO A 41 13.68 5.48 0.20
C PRO A 41 15.12 5.35 -0.28
N ASP A 42 16.00 6.15 0.29
CA ASP A 42 17.45 6.05 0.13
C ASP A 42 18.03 5.77 1.51
N LYS A 43 18.59 4.58 1.70
CA LYS A 43 19.13 4.18 3.00
C LYS A 43 20.21 5.12 3.50
N SER A 44 20.97 5.78 2.64
CA SER A 44 22.06 6.66 3.09
C SER A 44 21.59 7.83 3.97
N MET A 45 20.28 8.11 3.99
CA MET A 45 19.65 9.14 4.81
C MET A 45 19.45 8.75 6.29
N HIS A 46 19.69 7.49 6.66
CA HIS A 46 19.56 7.06 8.06
C HIS A 46 20.62 7.71 8.96
N THR A 47 20.31 7.80 10.25
CA THR A 47 21.27 8.24 11.26
C THR A 47 21.30 7.24 12.42
N GLU A 48 22.26 7.34 13.32
CA GLU A 48 22.26 6.52 14.54
C GLU A 48 21.01 6.74 15.40
N LYS A 49 20.45 7.95 15.38
CA LYS A 49 19.24 8.29 16.14
C LYS A 49 17.97 7.76 15.47
N ASP A 50 17.96 7.80 14.13
CA ASP A 50 16.86 7.33 13.31
C ASP A 50 17.35 6.18 12.40
N PRO A 51 17.46 4.96 12.95
CA PRO A 51 17.94 3.80 12.19
C PRO A 51 16.94 3.37 11.11
N PRO A 52 17.40 2.66 10.07
CA PRO A 52 16.53 2.13 9.03
C PRO A 52 15.51 1.14 9.59
N LEU A 53 14.39 0.94 8.90
CA LEU A 53 13.30 0.06 9.33
C LEU A 53 13.79 -1.36 9.61
N TYR A 54 13.50 -1.87 10.81
CA TYR A 54 13.93 -3.19 11.27
C TYR A 54 12.89 -3.85 12.19
N LEU A 55 13.01 -5.16 12.35
CA LEU A 55 12.30 -5.94 13.34
C LEU A 55 13.21 -6.17 14.55
N HIS A 56 12.70 -5.89 15.73
CA HIS A 56 13.32 -6.18 17.00
C HIS A 56 12.68 -7.43 17.60
N ILE A 57 13.46 -8.50 17.69
CA ILE A 57 13.01 -9.80 18.18
C ILE A 57 13.58 -10.02 19.59
N THR A 58 12.70 -10.25 20.56
CA THR A 58 13.07 -10.54 21.95
C THR A 58 12.47 -11.87 22.41
N ALA A 59 13.21 -12.61 23.24
CA ALA A 59 12.70 -13.83 23.87
C ALA A 59 13.36 -14.08 25.23
N ASP A 60 12.71 -14.88 26.06
CA ASP A 60 13.17 -15.29 27.39
C ASP A 60 14.27 -16.37 27.36
N SER A 61 14.42 -17.07 26.23
CA SER A 61 15.37 -18.17 26.02
C SER A 61 16.02 -18.09 24.65
N ALA A 62 17.22 -18.67 24.51
CA ALA A 62 17.95 -18.70 23.25
C ALA A 62 17.19 -19.50 22.17
N GLU A 63 16.58 -20.61 22.56
CA GLU A 63 15.79 -21.48 21.67
C GLU A 63 14.59 -20.73 21.07
N LYS A 64 13.79 -20.03 21.90
CA LYS A 64 12.67 -19.23 21.39
C LYS A 64 13.13 -18.10 20.48
N LEU A 65 14.25 -17.45 20.80
CA LEU A 65 14.81 -16.42 19.92
C LEU A 65 15.17 -17.01 18.55
N GLU A 66 15.85 -18.16 18.53
CA GLU A 66 16.25 -18.83 17.29
C GLU A 66 15.02 -19.25 16.47
N ASN A 67 13.99 -19.80 17.10
CA ASN A 67 12.73 -20.15 16.44
C ASN A 67 12.03 -18.90 15.87
N GLY A 68 11.99 -17.80 16.62
CA GLY A 68 11.46 -16.51 16.15
C GLY A 68 12.21 -15.96 14.94
N ILE A 69 13.55 -16.02 14.97
CA ILE A 69 14.40 -15.61 13.84
C ILE A 69 14.09 -16.48 12.61
N LYS A 70 14.00 -17.81 12.77
CA LYS A 70 13.66 -18.73 11.67
C LYS A 70 12.29 -18.44 11.07
N ALA A 71 11.28 -18.17 11.91
CA ALA A 71 9.95 -17.82 11.44
C ALA A 71 9.93 -16.50 10.64
N VAL A 72 10.65 -15.47 11.12
CA VAL A 72 10.81 -14.22 10.38
C VAL A 72 11.54 -14.46 9.06
N GLN A 73 12.63 -15.22 9.07
CA GLN A 73 13.40 -15.52 7.87
C GLN A 73 12.57 -16.28 6.82
N ALA A 74 11.76 -17.25 7.25
CA ALA A 74 10.85 -17.97 6.36
C ALA A 74 9.82 -17.03 5.69
N LEU A 75 9.34 -16.00 6.40
CA LEU A 75 8.46 -14.99 5.82
C LEU A 75 9.20 -14.05 4.87
N ILE A 76 10.47 -13.71 5.16
CA ILE A 76 11.32 -12.90 4.28
C ILE A 76 11.52 -13.63 2.95
N ASP A 77 11.83 -14.92 3.01
CA ASP A 77 12.13 -15.76 1.85
C ASP A 77 10.87 -16.26 1.11
N GLN A 78 9.68 -15.95 1.63
CA GLN A 78 8.42 -16.33 0.99
C GLN A 78 8.27 -15.64 -0.36
N GLU A 79 8.18 -16.44 -1.43
CA GLU A 79 7.88 -15.93 -2.76
C GLU A 79 6.46 -15.34 -2.80
N LEU A 80 6.39 -14.03 -2.99
CA LEU A 80 5.14 -13.35 -3.27
C LEU A 80 4.93 -13.30 -4.78
N GLY A 81 3.73 -13.73 -5.21
CA GLY A 81 3.26 -13.51 -6.57
C GLY A 81 3.19 -12.03 -6.96
N PRO A 82 2.82 -11.71 -8.21
CA PRO A 82 2.65 -10.33 -8.62
C PRO A 82 1.64 -9.63 -7.71
N LEU A 83 1.94 -8.39 -7.33
CA LEU A 83 1.06 -7.55 -6.51
C LEU A 83 -0.25 -7.17 -7.24
N ILE A 84 -0.32 -7.49 -8.54
CA ILE A 84 -1.48 -7.26 -9.38
C ILE A 84 -2.22 -8.57 -9.65
N ASP A 85 -3.54 -8.57 -9.44
CA ASP A 85 -4.40 -9.65 -9.90
C ASP A 85 -4.59 -9.55 -11.42
N GLN A 86 -3.87 -10.37 -12.17
CA GLN A 86 -3.92 -10.40 -13.64
C GLN A 86 -5.31 -10.72 -14.21
N ARG A 87 -6.18 -11.38 -13.42
CA ARG A 87 -7.56 -11.69 -13.84
C ARG A 87 -8.39 -10.43 -14.08
N ARG A 88 -8.03 -9.29 -13.47
CA ARG A 88 -8.69 -7.99 -13.71
C ARG A 88 -8.45 -7.47 -15.13
N PHE A 89 -7.36 -7.88 -15.80
CA PHE A 89 -7.07 -7.45 -17.17
C PHE A 89 -7.60 -8.42 -18.24
N GLN A 90 -7.83 -9.71 -17.90
CA GLN A 90 -8.34 -10.69 -18.87
C GLN A 90 -9.77 -10.40 -19.34
N ASN A 91 -10.62 -9.80 -18.49
CA ASN A 91 -11.97 -9.35 -18.89
C ASN A 91 -11.96 -8.15 -19.86
N ARG A 92 -10.78 -7.70 -20.29
CA ARG A 92 -10.61 -6.56 -21.21
C ARG A 92 -10.47 -6.99 -22.67
N ASP A 93 -10.13 -8.27 -22.93
CA ASP A 93 -9.86 -8.81 -24.26
C ASP A 93 -11.04 -9.59 -24.87
N GLU A 94 -12.28 -9.37 -24.42
CA GLU A 94 -13.42 -9.75 -25.27
C GLU A 94 -13.57 -8.72 -26.40
N PRO A 95 -13.41 -9.13 -27.67
CA PRO A 95 -13.65 -8.23 -28.80
C PRO A 95 -15.14 -7.89 -28.81
N ARG A 96 -15.48 -6.69 -28.37
CA ARG A 96 -16.83 -6.13 -28.57
C ARG A 96 -17.13 -6.20 -30.05
N GLU A 97 -18.02 -7.12 -30.43
CA GLU A 97 -18.54 -7.22 -31.79
C GLU A 97 -18.96 -5.83 -32.26
N ARG A 98 -18.39 -5.42 -33.39
CA ARG A 98 -18.71 -4.17 -34.07
C ARG A 98 -20.13 -4.28 -34.60
N VAL A 99 -21.13 -3.97 -33.78
CA VAL A 99 -22.50 -3.83 -34.24
C VAL A 99 -22.53 -2.69 -35.26
N SER A 100 -22.85 -3.02 -36.51
CA SER A 100 -22.88 -2.08 -37.63
C SER A 100 -23.85 -0.92 -37.35
N PRO A 101 -23.57 0.32 -37.80
CA PRO A 101 -24.42 1.47 -37.47
C PRO A 101 -25.75 1.37 -38.24
N SER A 102 -26.87 1.34 -37.52
CA SER A 102 -28.20 1.59 -38.10
C SER A 102 -28.36 3.10 -38.36
N PRO A 103 -28.91 3.53 -39.52
CA PRO A 103 -28.92 4.93 -39.94
C PRO A 103 -29.95 5.83 -39.22
N PHE A 104 -30.62 5.34 -38.18
CA PHE A 104 -31.63 6.11 -37.42
C PHE A 104 -31.34 6.05 -35.91
N SER A 105 -30.40 6.86 -35.42
CA SER A 105 -30.34 7.22 -34.00
C SER A 105 -29.70 8.59 -33.82
N SER A 106 -30.52 9.51 -33.34
CA SER A 106 -30.20 10.85 -32.89
C SER A 106 -29.11 10.84 -31.82
N HIS A 107 -28.00 11.55 -32.09
CA HIS A 107 -27.11 12.23 -31.13
C HIS A 107 -27.06 11.66 -29.70
N GLN A 108 -26.58 10.43 -29.53
CA GLN A 108 -26.12 9.99 -28.23
C GLN A 108 -24.60 10.18 -28.19
N PRO A 109 -24.05 11.05 -27.32
CA PRO A 109 -22.61 11.22 -27.22
C PRO A 109 -22.02 9.87 -26.80
N SER A 110 -21.05 9.39 -27.59
CA SER A 110 -20.27 8.18 -27.31
C SER A 110 -19.88 8.20 -25.84
N ARG A 111 -20.51 7.33 -25.03
CA ARG A 111 -20.09 7.07 -23.66
C ARG A 111 -18.69 6.46 -23.75
N ARG A 112 -17.65 7.30 -23.74
CA ARG A 112 -16.27 6.88 -23.49
C ARG A 112 -16.35 5.95 -22.29
N ALA A 113 -15.92 4.71 -22.47
CA ALA A 113 -15.90 3.74 -21.38
C ALA A 113 -15.14 4.39 -20.21
N LYS A 114 -15.86 4.71 -19.13
CA LYS A 114 -15.27 5.28 -17.94
C LYS A 114 -14.35 4.19 -17.38
N TRP A 115 -13.08 4.52 -17.15
CA TRP A 115 -12.16 3.58 -16.53
C TRP A 115 -12.75 3.13 -15.19
N PRO A 116 -12.62 1.85 -14.79
CA PRO A 116 -13.12 1.41 -13.50
C PRO A 116 -12.50 2.25 -12.38
N GLU A 117 -13.34 2.89 -11.56
CA GLU A 117 -12.89 3.74 -10.46
C GLU A 117 -13.08 2.98 -9.14
N GLU A 118 -12.01 2.79 -8.37
CA GLU A 118 -12.06 2.17 -7.05
C GLU A 118 -11.73 3.23 -5.97
N LYS A 119 -12.53 3.31 -4.92
CA LYS A 119 -12.34 4.23 -3.78
C LYS A 119 -11.97 3.44 -2.53
N VAL A 120 -10.76 3.65 -2.02
CA VAL A 120 -10.29 3.06 -0.77
C VAL A 120 -10.26 4.13 0.31
N PHE A 121 -11.25 4.10 1.21
CA PHE A 121 -11.39 5.10 2.27
C PHE A 121 -10.30 4.99 3.33
N ILE A 122 -9.70 6.13 3.68
CA ILE A 122 -8.70 6.21 4.75
C ILE A 122 -9.44 6.36 6.08
N LYS A 123 -9.48 5.27 6.85
CA LYS A 123 -10.18 5.20 8.16
C LYS A 123 -9.30 5.76 9.28
N ILE A 124 -8.83 7.00 9.12
CA ILE A 124 -8.03 7.71 10.12
C ILE A 124 -8.67 9.07 10.34
N ASP A 125 -9.08 9.33 11.57
CA ASP A 125 -9.66 10.62 11.92
C ASP A 125 -8.61 11.75 11.82
N PRO A 126 -9.00 12.97 11.43
CA PRO A 126 -8.10 14.11 11.40
C PRO A 126 -7.53 14.39 12.80
N LEU A 127 -6.23 14.20 12.97
CA LEU A 127 -5.51 14.47 14.22
C LEU A 127 -4.72 15.77 14.08
N ARG A 128 -4.82 16.65 15.08
CA ARG A 128 -4.26 18.03 15.03
C ARG A 128 -2.79 18.09 14.62
N ASN A 129 -1.97 17.12 15.03
CA ASN A 129 -0.53 17.09 14.77
C ASN A 129 -0.11 16.00 13.78
N PHE A 130 -1.06 15.46 13.01
CA PHE A 130 -0.79 14.38 12.06
C PHE A 130 -1.44 14.67 10.71
N ASN A 131 -0.60 15.03 9.74
CA ASN A 131 -1.06 15.27 8.38
C ASN A 131 -1.23 13.94 7.63
N VAL A 132 -2.45 13.39 7.67
CA VAL A 132 -2.81 12.10 7.04
C VAL A 132 -2.41 12.08 5.57
N ARG A 133 -2.78 13.13 4.81
CA ARG A 133 -2.44 13.26 3.39
C ARG A 133 -0.93 13.15 3.16
N ALA A 134 -0.11 13.92 3.88
CA ALA A 134 1.34 13.91 3.71
C ALA A 134 1.93 12.52 3.99
N LYS A 135 1.39 11.79 4.98
CA LYS A 135 1.82 10.43 5.32
C LYS A 135 1.42 9.39 4.29
N VAL A 136 0.27 9.55 3.63
CA VAL A 136 -0.17 8.66 2.54
C VAL A 136 0.59 8.95 1.24
N VAL A 137 0.83 10.22 0.91
CA VAL A 137 1.59 10.63 -0.28
C VAL A 137 3.06 10.21 -0.20
N GLY A 138 3.65 10.32 1.00
CA GLY A 138 5.06 10.09 1.24
C GLY A 138 5.96 11.21 0.71
N PRO A 139 7.28 11.14 0.99
CA PRO A 139 8.25 12.15 0.55
C PRO A 139 8.22 12.32 -0.97
N GLY A 140 7.98 13.53 -1.47
CA GLY A 140 7.93 13.81 -2.92
C GLY A 140 6.90 12.99 -3.72
N GLY A 141 5.88 12.42 -3.05
CA GLY A 141 4.90 11.53 -3.69
C GLY A 141 5.37 10.10 -3.92
N LEU A 142 6.47 9.68 -3.30
CA LEU A 142 7.12 8.41 -3.58
C LEU A 142 6.22 7.20 -3.31
N PHE A 143 5.38 7.22 -2.26
CA PHE A 143 4.49 6.10 -1.98
C PHE A 143 3.42 5.93 -3.04
N VAL A 144 2.77 7.02 -3.44
CA VAL A 144 1.77 7.01 -4.52
C VAL A 144 2.42 6.62 -5.84
N LYS A 145 3.60 7.17 -6.17
CA LYS A 145 4.35 6.80 -7.37
C LYS A 145 4.72 5.31 -7.39
N TYR A 146 5.16 4.75 -6.26
CA TYR A 146 5.46 3.34 -6.14
C TYR A 146 4.23 2.48 -6.44
N ILE A 147 3.06 2.81 -5.86
CA ILE A 147 1.82 2.08 -6.15
C ILE A 147 1.50 2.16 -7.65
N GLN A 148 1.54 3.35 -8.25
CA GLN A 148 1.25 3.51 -9.68
C GLN A 148 2.21 2.71 -10.57
N GLN A 149 3.51 2.71 -10.25
CA GLN A 149 4.52 1.98 -11.01
C GLN A 149 4.33 0.46 -10.88
N GLU A 150 4.10 -0.02 -9.66
CA GLU A 150 3.98 -1.45 -9.37
C GLU A 150 2.65 -2.03 -9.86
N THR A 151 1.57 -1.23 -9.89
CA THR A 151 0.23 -1.70 -10.28
C THR A 151 -0.24 -1.25 -11.66
N GLN A 152 0.49 -0.35 -12.31
CA GLN A 152 0.09 0.28 -13.58
C GLN A 152 -1.28 0.99 -13.49
N THR A 153 -1.64 1.45 -12.30
CA THR A 153 -2.86 2.25 -12.07
C THR A 153 -2.50 3.72 -11.91
N ARG A 154 -3.49 4.60 -12.07
CA ARG A 154 -3.40 5.98 -11.62
C ARG A 154 -3.98 6.08 -10.23
N VAL A 155 -3.24 6.71 -9.32
CA VAL A 155 -3.61 6.82 -7.91
C VAL A 155 -3.63 8.29 -7.52
N GLN A 156 -4.76 8.73 -6.95
CA GLN A 156 -4.95 10.09 -6.45
C GLN A 156 -5.55 10.04 -5.05
N ILE A 157 -5.30 11.06 -4.23
CA ILE A 157 -6.00 11.22 -2.95
C ILE A 157 -7.05 12.30 -3.16
N LYS A 158 -8.30 11.97 -2.85
CA LYS A 158 -9.47 12.83 -3.04
C LYS A 158 -10.30 12.90 -1.76
N GLY A 159 -11.32 13.76 -1.77
CA GLY A 159 -12.23 13.98 -0.64
C GLY A 159 -11.77 15.08 0.31
N ILE A 160 -12.48 15.22 1.41
CA ILE A 160 -12.29 16.30 2.38
C ILE A 160 -10.88 16.27 2.98
N GLY A 161 -10.20 17.42 2.97
CA GLY A 161 -8.86 17.62 3.51
C GLY A 161 -7.73 17.05 2.64
N SER A 162 -8.04 16.57 1.43
CA SER A 162 -7.05 15.98 0.52
C SER A 162 -6.21 17.02 -0.24
N GLY A 163 -6.65 18.28 -0.28
CA GLY A 163 -6.08 19.32 -1.13
C GLY A 163 -6.37 19.13 -2.62
N PHE A 164 -7.15 18.11 -3.01
CA PHE A 164 -7.51 17.84 -4.40
C PHE A 164 -8.83 18.52 -4.74
N VAL A 165 -8.76 19.56 -5.57
CA VAL A 165 -9.91 20.30 -6.06
C VAL A 165 -10.42 19.66 -7.35
N GLU A 166 -11.70 19.29 -7.38
CA GLU A 166 -12.33 18.74 -8.57
C GLU A 166 -12.57 19.85 -9.61
N THR A 167 -12.23 19.57 -10.87
CA THR A 167 -12.34 20.54 -11.96
C THR A 167 -13.79 20.99 -12.20
N ASP A 168 -14.75 20.10 -11.97
CA ASP A 168 -16.16 20.36 -12.26
C ASP A 168 -16.82 21.23 -11.19
N THR A 169 -16.42 21.07 -9.92
CA THR A 169 -17.05 21.75 -8.78
C THR A 169 -16.22 22.92 -8.25
N GLY A 170 -14.93 22.99 -8.60
CA GLY A 170 -14.01 24.00 -8.08
C GLY A 170 -13.73 23.87 -6.58
N ARG A 171 -14.15 22.77 -5.95
CA ARG A 171 -13.95 22.48 -4.53
C ARG A 171 -13.47 21.04 -4.33
N GLU A 172 -13.00 20.73 -3.12
CA GLU A 172 -12.73 19.35 -2.75
C GLU A 172 -14.03 18.52 -2.76
N GLY A 173 -13.91 17.23 -3.04
CA GLY A 173 -15.05 16.31 -2.98
C GLY A 173 -15.62 16.22 -1.57
N GLU A 174 -16.94 16.01 -1.48
CA GLU A 174 -17.68 15.93 -0.20
C GLU A 174 -17.49 14.58 0.52
N ASP A 175 -16.92 13.58 -0.16
CA ASP A 175 -16.60 12.28 0.42
C ASP A 175 -15.46 12.39 1.45
N PRO A 176 -15.42 11.49 2.46
CA PRO A 176 -14.24 11.33 3.32
C PRO A 176 -12.96 11.08 2.50
N MET A 177 -11.82 11.47 3.07
CA MET A 177 -10.53 11.29 2.40
C MET A 177 -10.31 9.84 1.98
N HIS A 178 -10.01 9.63 0.69
CA HIS A 178 -9.86 8.31 0.12
C HIS A 178 -8.78 8.29 -0.97
N ILE A 179 -8.23 7.10 -1.19
CA ILE A 179 -7.38 6.80 -2.32
C ILE A 179 -8.30 6.42 -3.49
N HIS A 180 -8.23 7.18 -4.56
CA HIS A 180 -8.93 6.97 -5.81
C HIS A 180 -7.99 6.30 -6.81
N VAL A 181 -8.37 5.11 -7.27
CA VAL A 181 -7.58 4.27 -8.18
C VAL A 181 -8.35 4.12 -9.50
N THR A 182 -7.68 4.35 -10.62
CA THR A 182 -8.24 4.27 -11.98
C THR A 182 -7.28 3.63 -12.96
#